data_AF-A0AAV8F232-F1
#
_entry.id   AF-A0AAV8F232-F1
#
_cell.length_a   1.000
_cell.length_b   1.000
_cell.length_c   1.000
_cell.angle_alpha   90.00
_cell.angle_beta   90.00
_cell.angle_gamma   90.00
#
_symmetry.space_group_name_H-M   'P 1'
#
loop_
_entity.id
_entity.type
_entity.pdbx_description
1 polymer ?
#
loop_
_entity_poly.entity_id
_entity_poly.type
_entity_poly.pdbx_seq_one_letter_code
_entity_poly.pdbx_strand_id
1 'polypeptide(L)'
;MQKQSWMKLKDLTPAASNSINATVILVEKGSTIEEGKEKTKTCVALVADETACVNFQMWGAECEAFHPGDIIRISKGIFCHTPKRQGHDRTHFKQTAFVFLET
;
A
#
# COMPACT_ATOMS: atom_id res chain seq x y z
N MET A 1 -22.16 4.25 16.27
CA MET A 1 -20.70 4.47 16.33
C MET A 1 -20.04 3.26 15.68
N GLN A 2 -19.55 3.39 14.44
CA GLN A 2 -18.88 2.27 13.75
C GLN A 2 -17.53 2.04 14.45
N LYS A 3 -17.33 0.86 15.04
CA LYS A 3 -16.07 0.47 15.66
C LYS A 3 -15.06 0.25 14.53
N GLN A 4 -14.08 1.14 14.39
CA GLN A 4 -13.00 0.94 13.43
C GLN A 4 -12.21 -0.28 13.87
N SER A 5 -12.28 -1.36 13.08
CA SER A 5 -11.50 -2.56 13.32
C SER A 5 -10.15 -2.41 12.63
N TRP A 6 -9.05 -2.53 13.39
CA TRP A 6 -7.73 -2.73 12.80
C TRP A 6 -7.63 -4.16 12.33
N MET A 7 -7.16 -4.35 11.10
CA MET A 7 -7.06 -5.67 10.47
C MET A 7 -5.61 -6.00 10.12
N LYS A 8 -5.35 -7.30 9.99
CA LYS A 8 -4.06 -7.83 9.55
C LYS A 8 -3.99 -7.88 8.03
N LEU A 9 -2.77 -7.81 7.50
CA LEU A 9 -2.54 -7.81 6.06
C LEU A 9 -3.03 -9.09 5.39
N LYS A 10 -2.92 -10.25 6.05
CA LYS A 10 -3.47 -11.52 5.53
C LYS A 10 -4.99 -11.50 5.30
N ASP A 11 -5.71 -10.62 6.00
CA ASP A 11 -7.18 -10.55 5.96
C ASP A 11 -7.65 -9.48 4.96
N LEU A 12 -6.73 -8.83 4.23
CA LEU A 12 -7.06 -7.87 3.18
C LEU A 12 -7.79 -8.58 2.05
N THR A 13 -9.02 -8.13 1.80
CA THR A 13 -9.84 -8.60 0.69
C THR A 13 -10.21 -7.42 -0.21
N PRO A 14 -10.26 -7.60 -1.54
CA PRO A 14 -10.73 -6.55 -2.44
C PRO A 14 -12.20 -6.29 -2.16
N ALA A 15 -12.51 -5.14 -1.58
CA ALA A 15 -13.88 -4.76 -1.26
C ALA A 15 -14.10 -3.29 -1.60
N ALA A 16 -15.14 -3.01 -2.38
CA ALA A 16 -15.42 -1.69 -2.95
C ALA A 16 -15.76 -0.60 -1.91
N SER A 17 -15.99 -0.95 -0.64
CA SER A 17 -16.49 -0.04 0.39
C SER A 17 -15.78 -0.10 1.74
N ASN A 18 -14.75 -0.95 1.91
CA ASN A 18 -14.06 -1.07 3.20
C ASN A 18 -12.80 -0.20 3.24
N SER A 19 -12.90 0.89 3.99
CA SER A 19 -11.77 1.72 4.39
C SER A 19 -10.86 0.89 5.31
N ILE A 20 -9.59 0.70 4.92
CA ILE A 20 -8.67 -0.17 5.65
C ILE A 20 -7.98 0.59 6.77
N ASN A 21 -7.97 -0.03 7.95
CA ASN A 21 -7.17 0.43 9.07
C ASN A 21 -6.15 -0.65 9.40
N ALA A 22 -4.86 -0.36 9.22
CA ALA A 22 -3.78 -1.31 9.42
C ALA A 22 -2.57 -0.60 10.04
N THR A 23 -1.72 -1.37 10.73
CA THR A 23 -0.41 -0.90 11.19
C THR A 23 0.63 -1.79 10.55
N VAL A 24 1.58 -1.18 9.86
CA VAL A 24 2.58 -1.88 9.05
C VAL A 24 3.95 -1.27 9.28
N ILE A 25 5.00 -2.06 9.09
CA ILE A 25 6.36 -1.56 8.97
C ILE A 25 6.68 -1.36 7.48
N LEU A 26 7.32 -0.24 7.13
CA LEU A 26 7.90 -0.06 5.81
C LEU A 26 9.21 -0.84 5.75
N VAL A 27 9.27 -1.87 4.92
CA VAL A 27 10.43 -2.77 4.82
C VAL A 27 11.41 -2.27 3.75
N GLU A 28 10.89 -1.96 2.56
CA GLU A 28 11.70 -1.49 1.42
C GLU A 28 10.96 -0.37 0.70
N LYS A 29 11.70 0.58 0.11
CA LYS A 29 11.14 1.65 -0.72
C LYS A 29 11.79 1.66 -2.09
N GLY A 30 10.99 1.58 -3.15
CA GLY A 30 11.45 1.75 -4.52
C GLY A 30 11.74 3.21 -4.86
N SER A 31 12.34 3.43 -6.02
CA SER A 31 12.63 4.78 -6.52
C SER A 31 11.37 5.61 -6.69
N THR A 32 11.46 6.90 -6.35
CA THR A 32 10.41 7.87 -6.66
C THR A 32 10.45 8.20 -8.15
N ILE A 33 9.30 8.06 -8.80
CA ILE A 33 9.08 8.40 -10.21
C ILE A 33 8.26 9.68 -10.23
N GLU A 34 8.72 10.68 -10.97
CA GLU A 34 7.93 11.86 -11.30
C GLU A 34 7.24 11.61 -12.64
N GLU A 35 5.90 11.58 -12.65
CA GLU A 35 5.12 11.37 -13.87
C GLU A 35 4.31 12.61 -14.27
N GLY A 36 4.13 12.78 -15.58
CA GLY A 36 3.23 13.78 -16.16
C GLY A 36 3.74 15.24 -16.15
N LYS A 37 2.90 16.15 -16.68
CA LYS A 37 3.18 17.59 -16.72
C LYS A 37 3.07 18.26 -15.35
N GLU A 38 2.28 17.67 -14.45
CA GLU A 38 2.07 18.17 -13.07
C GLU A 38 3.13 17.70 -12.07
N LYS A 39 4.17 16.96 -12.51
CA LYS A 39 5.24 16.43 -11.66
C LYS A 39 4.70 15.69 -10.43
N THR A 40 3.72 14.80 -10.65
CA THR A 40 3.20 13.99 -9.56
C THR A 40 4.24 12.93 -9.19
N LYS A 41 4.79 13.06 -7.98
CA LYS A 41 5.72 12.07 -7.42
C LYS A 41 4.93 10.84 -7.02
N THR A 42 5.40 9.67 -7.42
CA THR A 42 4.86 8.38 -7.03
C THR A 42 5.99 7.45 -6.64
N CYS A 43 5.73 6.57 -5.68
CA CYS A 43 6.71 5.57 -5.28
C CYS A 43 5.99 4.35 -4.71
N VAL A 44 6.59 3.18 -4.92
CA VAL A 44 6.07 1.92 -4.39
C VAL A 44 7.02 1.42 -3.31
N ALA A 45 6.49 1.13 -2.15
CA ALA A 45 7.19 0.51 -1.03
C ALA A 45 6.68 -0.92 -0.79
N LEU A 46 7.48 -1.72 -0.10
CA LEU A 46 7.04 -2.97 0.51
C LEU A 46 6.72 -2.69 1.98
N VAL A 47 5.50 -3.01 2.40
CA VAL A 47 5.10 -2.93 3.81
C VAL A 47 4.71 -4.30 4.33
N ALA A 48 4.93 -4.54 5.61
CA ALA A 48 4.65 -5.82 6.25
C ALA A 48 4.03 -5.66 7.64
N ASP A 49 3.35 -6.70 8.09
CA ASP A 49 3.01 -6.94 9.49
C ASP A 49 3.47 -8.36 9.86
N GLU A 50 3.11 -8.87 11.05
CA GLU A 50 3.50 -10.22 11.44
C GLU A 50 2.84 -11.34 10.61
N THR A 51 1.89 -11.01 9.72
CA THR A 51 1.06 -11.97 8.99
C THR A 51 1.36 -12.02 7.49
N ALA A 52 1.71 -10.90 6.86
CA ALA A 52 1.98 -10.82 5.43
C ALA A 52 2.76 -9.56 5.05
N CYS A 53 3.11 -9.44 3.76
CA CYS A 53 3.63 -8.22 3.16
C CYS A 53 2.86 -7.87 1.88
N VAL A 54 2.69 -6.59 1.60
CA VAL A 54 2.01 -6.08 0.40
C VAL A 54 2.78 -4.89 -0.17
N ASN A 55 2.65 -4.64 -1.47
CA ASN A 55 3.14 -3.38 -2.03
C ASN A 55 2.26 -2.24 -1.51
N PHE A 56 2.87 -1.08 -1.30
CA PHE A 56 2.22 0.12 -0.79
C PHE A 56 2.59 1.29 -1.69
N GLN A 57 1.62 1.79 -2.45
CA GLN A 57 1.83 2.96 -3.30
C GLN A 57 1.57 4.25 -2.54
N MET A 58 2.51 5.19 -2.66
CA MET A 58 2.47 6.53 -2.09
C MET A 58 2.58 7.57 -3.22
N TRP A 59 2.10 8.78 -2.94
CA TRP A 59 2.16 9.91 -3.86
C TRP A 59 2.74 11.14 -3.15
N GLY A 60 3.12 12.16 -3.92
CA GLY A 60 3.42 13.48 -3.39
C GLY A 60 4.50 13.49 -2.32
N ALA A 61 4.20 14.13 -1.19
CA ALA A 61 5.13 14.36 -0.09
C ALA A 61 5.42 13.07 0.71
N GLU A 62 4.50 12.13 0.71
CA GLU A 62 4.61 10.84 1.40
C GLU A 62 5.79 10.03 0.87
N CYS A 63 6.15 10.21 -0.40
CA CYS A 63 7.33 9.58 -0.99
C CYS A 63 8.66 10.03 -0.37
N GLU A 64 8.71 11.24 0.19
CA GLU A 64 9.90 11.76 0.88
C GLU A 64 9.79 11.59 2.39
N ALA A 65 8.56 11.59 2.95
CA ALA A 65 8.35 11.49 4.38
C ALA A 65 8.67 10.10 4.95
N PHE A 66 8.28 9.03 4.26
CA PHE A 66 8.40 7.66 4.76
C PHE A 66 9.71 6.97 4.34
N HIS A 67 10.30 6.25 5.29
CA HIS A 67 11.58 5.56 5.15
C HIS A 67 11.50 4.10 5.62
N PRO A 68 12.38 3.22 5.08
CA PRO A 68 12.49 1.85 5.60
C PRO A 68 12.77 1.83 7.10
N GLY A 69 12.01 1.02 7.85
CA GLY A 69 12.02 0.96 9.30
C GLY A 69 10.87 1.70 9.98
N ASP A 70 10.17 2.59 9.27
CA ASP A 70 9.05 3.35 9.85
C ASP A 70 7.84 2.46 10.12
N ILE A 71 7.17 2.71 11.25
CA ILE A 71 5.87 2.11 11.58
C ILE A 71 4.78 3.06 11.10
N ILE A 72 4.04 2.64 10.08
CA ILE A 72 3.00 3.43 9.43
C ILE A 72 1.64 2.93 9.90
N ARG A 73 0.81 3.85 10.38
CA ARG A 73 -0.58 3.60 10.72
C ARG A 73 -1.48 4.09 9.58
N ILE A 74 -1.97 3.14 8.81
CA ILE A 74 -2.90 3.40 7.71
C ILE A 74 -4.30 3.55 8.32
N SER A 75 -4.95 4.67 8.02
CA SER A 75 -6.35 4.90 8.35
C SER A 75 -7.14 5.19 7.08
N LYS A 76 -8.28 4.51 6.93
CA LYS A 76 -9.16 4.61 5.75
C LYS A 76 -8.46 4.37 4.40
N GLY A 77 -7.44 3.52 4.37
CA GLY A 77 -6.73 3.18 3.14
C GLY A 77 -7.57 2.39 2.15
N ILE A 78 -7.12 2.34 0.90
CA ILE A 78 -7.76 1.58 -0.18
C ILE A 78 -6.88 0.36 -0.50
N PHE A 79 -7.52 -0.76 -0.82
CA PHE A 79 -6.82 -1.94 -1.30
C PHE A 79 -7.50 -2.40 -2.57
N CYS A 80 -6.70 -2.54 -3.62
CA CYS A 80 -7.20 -3.08 -4.87
C CYS A 80 -6.30 -4.21 -5.34
N HIS A 81 -6.93 -5.33 -5.69
CA HIS A 81 -6.22 -6.42 -6.30
C HIS A 81 -6.00 -6.10 -7.77
N THR A 82 -4.74 -5.91 -8.18
CA THR A 82 -4.37 -5.86 -9.60
C THR A 82 -4.14 -7.30 -10.09
N PRO A 83 -5.06 -7.91 -10.85
CA PRO A 83 -4.79 -9.20 -11.46
C PRO A 83 -3.60 -9.07 -12.40
N LYS A 84 -2.61 -9.97 -12.31
CA LYS A 84 -1.57 -10.04 -13.34
C LYS A 84 -2.22 -10.44 -14.66
N ARG A 85 -1.93 -9.71 -15.74
CA ARG A 85 -2.13 -10.24 -17.10
C ARG A 85 -1.27 -11.50 -17.23
N GLN A 86 -1.88 -12.62 -17.60
CA GLN A 86 -1.21 -13.91 -17.71
C GLN A 86 -0.08 -13.82 -18.75
N GLY A 87 1.15 -13.78 -18.27
CA GLY A 87 2.37 -13.93 -19.05
C GLY A 87 3.31 -14.81 -18.25
N HIS A 88 3.45 -16.05 -18.71
CA HIS A 88 4.39 -17.12 -18.36
C HIS A 88 5.55 -16.79 -17.40
N ASP A 89 5.30 -16.62 -16.09
CA ASP A 89 6.27 -16.95 -15.04
C ASP A 89 5.56 -17.19 -13.70
N ARG A 90 5.73 -18.40 -13.16
CA ARG A 90 5.03 -18.95 -12.00
C ARG A 90 5.87 -18.82 -10.74
N THR A 91 6.24 -17.62 -10.33
CA THR A 91 6.63 -17.37 -8.94
C THR A 91 6.26 -15.93 -8.55
N HIS A 92 5.76 -15.74 -7.34
CA HIS A 92 5.43 -14.44 -6.70
C HIS A 92 4.06 -13.83 -7.08
N PHE A 93 3.08 -14.08 -6.21
CA PHE A 93 1.89 -13.25 -6.05
C PHE A 93 2.33 -11.85 -5.58
N LYS A 94 2.07 -10.82 -6.40
CA LYS A 94 2.28 -9.42 -5.99
C LYS A 94 0.90 -8.84 -5.68
N GLN A 95 0.58 -8.68 -4.41
CA GLN A 95 -0.60 -7.93 -3.95
C GLN A 95 -0.19 -6.46 -3.77
N THR A 96 -1.01 -5.52 -4.24
CA THR A 96 -0.72 -4.08 -4.18
C THR A 96 -1.82 -3.34 -3.43
N ALA A 97 -1.49 -2.72 -2.31
CA ALA A 97 -2.34 -1.80 -1.58
C ALA A 97 -2.07 -0.36 -2.02
N PHE A 98 -3.12 0.48 -2.05
CA PHE A 98 -3.06 1.88 -2.47
C PHE A 98 -3.69 2.74 -1.39
N VAL A 99 -2.91 3.45 -0.55
CA VAL A 99 -3.54 4.35 0.44
C VAL A 99 -3.69 5.72 -0.18
N PHE A 100 -4.92 6.11 -0.47
CA PHE A 100 -5.27 7.52 -0.59
C PHE A 100 -5.45 8.04 0.84
N LEU A 101 -4.55 8.91 1.29
CA LEU A 101 -4.83 9.75 2.44
C LEU A 101 -5.68 10.91 1.92
N GLU A 102 -6.97 10.94 2.27
CA GLU A 102 -7.74 12.18 2.16
C GLU A 102 -7.15 13.18 3.17
N THR A 103 -6.52 14.24 2.67
CA THR A 103 -6.06 15.40 3.45
C THR A 103 -7.24 16.24 3.92
#